data_AF-A0A8S3E312-F1
#
_entry.id   AF-A0A8S3E312-F1
#
_cell.length_a   1.000
_cell.length_b   1.000
_cell.length_c   1.000
_cell.angle_alpha   90.00
_cell.angle_beta   90.00
_cell.angle_gamma   90.00
#
_symmetry.space_group_name_H-M   'P 1'
#
loop_
_entity.id
_entity.type
_entity.pdbx_description
1 polymer ?
#
loop_
_entity_poly.entity_id
_entity_poly.type
_entity_poly.pdbx_seq_one_letter_code
_entity_poly.pdbx_strand_id
1 'polypeptide(L)'
;MSASGPSKKQCVTCGKGAGIFTCDGCQQAFCTKHVSEHRQELNGQLDNIMQDCDLLQQELLEPSSKKNPVLTKINQWEKDSITKIQAAAETARTTLQELLEKSKERVSKIFRDIAENLRSSHEADDFSEIDLDQWKKKLKELQAEIESPSSATLIERKRAPIYLMKLEVNDAFKAQQKESKGSGFAKSSNDADLQEKFLEKLGDVHISTDGYLATHVDAKSEFVYLRGRLAYSAGCYTIRFKIENFKNPYRIFIGCMSSKVDLKKDIFRSSACVGWSGYNQVYKNGTCISDCQKTGYYSGKIQANDVLQLILDCT
;
A
#
# COMPACT_ATOMS: atom_id res chain seq x y z
N MET A 1 60.03 49.67 34.14
CA MET A 1 59.03 48.66 33.74
C MET A 1 58.43 48.10 35.03
N SER A 2 57.12 48.26 35.19
CA SER A 2 56.40 48.09 36.46
C SER A 2 56.28 46.62 36.89
N ALA A 3 56.63 46.33 38.15
CA ALA A 3 56.37 45.05 38.79
C ALA A 3 54.89 44.99 39.21
N SER A 4 54.12 44.06 38.62
CA SER A 4 52.72 43.80 38.98
C SER A 4 52.68 42.83 40.15
N GLY A 5 52.25 43.30 41.32
CA GLY A 5 52.08 42.48 42.52
C GLY A 5 50.90 41.50 42.40
N PRO A 6 50.89 40.40 43.17
CA PRO A 6 49.84 39.39 43.06
C PRO A 6 48.51 39.97 43.56
N SER A 7 47.58 40.19 42.63
CA SER A 7 46.21 40.60 42.91
C SER A 7 45.52 39.56 43.79
N LYS A 8 45.30 39.88 45.07
CA LYS A 8 44.51 39.03 45.98
C LYS A 8 43.11 38.86 45.40
N LYS A 9 42.74 37.61 45.06
CA LYS A 9 41.37 37.30 44.62
C LYS A 9 40.39 37.77 45.70
N GLN A 10 39.31 38.41 45.30
CA GLN A 10 38.24 38.90 46.18
C GLN A 10 36.95 38.16 45.87
N CYS A 11 36.07 38.02 46.86
CA CYS A 11 34.76 37.43 46.66
C CYS A 11 33.92 38.30 45.71
N VAL A 12 33.37 37.70 44.65
CA VAL A 12 32.49 38.36 43.67
C VAL A 12 31.25 38.97 44.31
N THR A 13 30.71 38.35 45.36
CA THR A 13 29.46 38.81 46.00
C THR A 13 29.67 39.91 47.03
N CYS A 14 30.80 39.95 47.74
CA CYS A 14 31.00 40.88 48.86
C CYS A 14 32.35 41.62 48.92
N GLY A 15 33.25 41.39 47.96
CA GLY A 15 34.54 42.07 47.85
C GLY A 15 35.60 41.71 48.91
N LYS A 16 35.29 40.81 49.86
CA LYS A 16 36.24 40.42 50.93
C LYS A 16 37.26 39.42 50.40
N GLY A 17 38.52 39.52 50.82
CA GLY A 17 39.66 38.72 50.33
C GLY A 17 40.19 37.63 51.28
N ALA A 18 39.45 37.26 52.34
CA ALA A 18 39.84 36.21 53.28
C ALA A 18 39.04 34.92 53.02
N GLY A 19 39.74 33.78 52.88
CA GLY A 19 39.12 32.46 52.67
C GLY A 19 38.41 32.33 51.33
N ILE A 20 39.14 32.52 50.23
CA ILE A 20 38.58 32.50 48.87
C ILE A 20 38.63 31.09 48.28
N PHE A 21 37.47 30.65 47.81
CA PHE A 21 37.29 29.44 47.02
C PHE A 21 36.89 29.85 45.60
N THR A 22 37.51 29.24 44.60
CA THR A 22 37.12 29.41 43.21
C THR A 22 36.24 28.25 42.79
N CYS A 23 35.07 28.56 42.23
CA CYS A 23 34.24 27.54 41.59
C CYS A 23 34.79 27.28 40.19
N ASP A 24 35.16 26.04 39.88
CA ASP A 24 35.70 25.69 38.57
C ASP A 24 34.67 25.84 37.45
N GLY A 25 33.38 25.69 37.76
CA GLY A 25 32.29 25.79 36.78
C GLY A 25 32.07 27.21 36.26
N CYS A 26 31.95 28.20 37.15
CA CYS A 26 31.71 29.59 36.76
C CYS A 26 32.98 30.47 36.80
N GLN A 27 34.12 29.90 37.23
CA GLN A 27 35.42 30.57 37.41
C GLN A 27 35.39 31.78 38.36
N GLN A 28 34.33 31.94 39.16
CA GLN A 28 34.18 33.02 40.12
C GLN A 28 34.77 32.65 41.48
N ALA A 29 35.32 33.67 42.15
CA ALA A 29 35.88 33.58 43.49
C ALA A 29 34.83 33.95 44.54
N PHE A 30 34.62 33.11 45.54
CA PHE A 30 33.65 33.32 46.63
C PHE A 30 34.33 33.15 47.99
N CYS A 31 33.84 33.86 49.01
CA CYS A 31 34.24 33.55 50.39
C CYS A 31 33.44 32.34 50.92
N THR A 32 33.86 31.77 52.05
CA THR A 32 33.25 30.56 52.64
C THR A 32 31.72 30.60 52.80
N LYS A 33 31.13 31.78 53.00
CA LYS A 33 29.65 31.92 53.09
C LYS A 33 28.99 31.97 51.71
N HIS A 34 29.51 32.76 50.79
CA HIS A 34 28.92 32.89 49.45
C HIS A 34 29.17 31.65 48.58
N VAL A 35 30.18 30.82 48.88
CA VAL A 35 30.36 29.54 48.20
C VAL A 35 29.31 28.51 48.63
N SER A 36 28.88 28.52 49.90
CA SER A 36 27.76 27.68 50.36
C SER A 36 26.42 28.14 49.79
N GLU A 37 26.18 29.46 49.71
CA GLU A 37 24.98 30.02 49.07
C GLU A 37 24.95 29.71 47.57
N HIS A 38 26.09 29.87 46.87
CA HIS A 38 26.20 29.48 45.47
C HIS A 38 25.91 28.00 45.25
N ARG A 39 26.38 27.12 46.13
CA ARG A 39 26.11 25.69 46.06
C ARG A 39 24.65 25.36 46.36
N GLN A 40 24.01 26.09 47.27
CA GLN A 40 22.60 25.94 47.58
C GLN A 40 21.72 26.37 46.40
N GLU A 41 22.07 27.47 45.72
CA GLU A 41 21.41 27.91 44.49
C GLU A 41 21.52 26.87 43.38
N LEU A 42 22.71 26.29 43.18
CA LEU A 42 22.92 25.22 42.21
C LEU A 42 22.08 23.96 42.52
N ASN A 43 21.95 23.60 43.80
CA ASN A 43 21.07 22.50 44.20
C ASN A 43 19.61 22.81 43.90
N GLY A 44 19.14 24.04 44.14
CA GLY A 44 17.79 24.45 43.79
C GLY A 44 17.52 24.39 42.28
N GLN A 45 18.49 24.79 41.46
CA GLN A 45 18.40 24.63 40.00
C GLN A 45 18.35 23.16 39.58
N LEU A 46 19.12 22.29 40.23
CA LEU A 46 19.09 20.86 39.97
C LEU A 46 17.74 20.23 40.34
N ASP A 47 17.18 20.58 41.50
CA ASP A 47 15.87 20.09 41.94
C ASP A 47 14.75 20.50 40.96
N ASN A 48 14.80 21.73 40.44
CA ASN A 48 13.87 22.19 39.40
C ASN A 48 14.01 21.38 38.12
N ILE A 49 15.24 21.11 37.68
CA ILE A 49 15.50 20.27 36.49
C ILE A 49 14.98 18.85 36.71
N MET A 50 15.17 18.28 37.91
CA MET A 50 14.65 16.95 38.25
C MET A 50 13.12 16.92 38.22
N GLN A 51 12.48 17.94 38.78
CA GLN A 51 11.02 18.06 38.74
C GLN A 51 10.49 18.21 37.31
N ASP A 52 11.14 19.00 36.47
CA ASP A 52 10.79 19.13 35.05
C ASP A 52 10.96 17.81 34.31
N CYS A 53 12.01 17.04 34.61
CA CYS A 53 12.22 15.71 34.05
C CYS A 53 11.09 14.75 34.44
N ASP A 54 10.68 14.75 35.72
CA ASP A 54 9.60 13.91 36.22
C ASP A 54 8.25 14.27 35.56
N LEU A 55 7.97 15.56 35.38
CA LEU A 55 6.76 16.03 34.68
C LEU A 55 6.74 15.60 33.21
N LEU A 56 7.86 15.77 32.49
CA LEU A 56 7.98 15.33 31.11
C LEU A 56 7.86 13.80 30.98
N GLN A 57 8.40 13.05 31.95
CA GLN A 57 8.27 11.60 31.98
C GLN A 57 6.81 11.17 32.19
N GLN A 58 6.07 11.85 33.08
CA GLN A 58 4.64 11.59 33.28
C GLN A 58 3.82 11.92 32.03
N GLU A 59 4.10 13.04 31.36
CA GLU A 59 3.41 13.41 30.11
C GLU A 59 3.67 12.41 28.97
N LEU A 60 4.86 11.81 28.94
CA LEU A 60 5.22 10.79 27.95
C LEU A 60 4.58 9.42 28.22
N LEU A 61 4.38 9.09 29.50
CA LEU A 61 3.76 7.83 29.95
C LEU A 61 2.23 7.85 29.86
N GLU A 62 1.61 9.03 29.90
CA GLU A 62 0.18 9.17 29.66
C GLU A 62 -0.18 8.77 28.21
N PRO A 63 -1.18 7.88 28.01
CA PRO A 63 -1.52 7.38 26.69
C PRO A 63 -2.01 8.51 25.78
N SER A 64 -1.12 8.95 24.89
CA SER A 64 -1.21 10.02 23.86
C SER A 64 -2.44 9.96 22.93
N SER A 65 -3.29 8.97 23.10
CA SER A 65 -4.57 8.72 22.43
C SER A 65 -5.57 9.88 22.45
N LYS A 66 -5.53 10.80 23.43
CA LYS A 66 -6.56 11.84 23.59
C LYS A 66 -6.21 13.24 23.06
N LYS A 67 -4.94 13.55 22.78
CA LYS A 67 -4.52 14.92 22.44
C LYS A 67 -3.85 15.07 21.07
N ASN A 68 -3.71 14.00 20.29
CA ASN A 68 -3.07 14.12 18.98
C ASN A 68 -4.08 14.57 17.89
N PRO A 69 -3.99 15.83 17.40
CA PRO A 69 -4.93 16.35 16.41
C PRO A 69 -4.86 15.62 15.06
N VAL A 70 -3.73 14.98 14.77
CA VAL A 70 -3.55 14.16 13.56
C VAL A 70 -4.29 12.83 13.72
N LEU A 71 -4.23 12.20 14.90
CA LEU A 71 -4.99 10.99 15.19
C LEU A 71 -6.51 11.22 15.09
N THR A 72 -7.00 12.37 15.58
CA THR A 72 -8.42 12.74 15.42
C THR A 72 -8.81 12.86 13.94
N LYS A 73 -7.94 13.44 13.08
CA LYS A 73 -8.20 13.53 11.63
C LYS A 73 -8.20 12.18 10.93
N ILE A 74 -7.31 11.25 11.35
CA ILE A 74 -7.30 9.87 10.84
C ILE A 74 -8.60 9.17 11.19
N ASN A 75 -9.01 9.22 12.46
CA ASN A 75 -10.24 8.58 12.93
C ASN A 75 -11.48 9.14 12.21
N GLN A 76 -11.51 10.46 11.98
CA GLN A 76 -12.61 11.08 11.23
C GLN A 76 -12.62 10.63 9.77
N TRP A 77 -11.47 10.60 9.11
CA TRP A 77 -11.35 10.13 7.73
C TRP A 77 -11.75 8.66 7.56
N GLU A 78 -11.36 7.80 8.50
CA GLU A 78 -11.74 6.39 8.50
C GLU A 78 -13.27 6.25 8.57
N LYS A 79 -13.89 6.96 9.53
CA LYS A 79 -15.34 6.95 9.69
C LYS A 79 -16.07 7.42 8.43
N ASP A 80 -15.65 8.55 7.85
CA ASP A 80 -16.26 9.10 6.64
C ASP A 80 -16.10 8.18 5.44
N SER A 81 -14.96 7.47 5.34
CA SER A 81 -14.67 6.53 4.28
C SER A 81 -15.55 5.28 4.35
N ILE A 82 -15.72 4.72 5.56
CA ILE A 82 -16.63 3.59 5.80
C ILE A 82 -18.06 3.96 5.42
N THR A 83 -18.54 5.13 5.84
CA THR A 83 -19.89 5.60 5.52
C THR A 83 -20.09 5.75 4.00
N LYS A 84 -19.10 6.26 3.27
CA LYS A 84 -19.17 6.38 1.80
C LYS A 84 -19.23 5.01 1.11
N ILE A 85 -18.43 4.04 1.55
CA ILE A 85 -18.49 2.67 1.01
C ILE A 85 -19.89 2.09 1.25
N GLN A 86 -20.38 2.19 2.48
CA GLN A 86 -21.68 1.63 2.85
C GLN A 86 -22.81 2.25 2.03
N ALA A 87 -22.83 3.57 1.86
CA ALA A 87 -23.83 4.26 1.04
C ALA A 87 -23.78 3.83 -0.44
N ALA A 88 -22.58 3.68 -1.01
CA ALA A 88 -22.42 3.22 -2.39
C ALA A 88 -22.89 1.77 -2.57
N ALA A 89 -22.56 0.89 -1.62
CA ALA A 89 -23.01 -0.50 -1.61
C ALA A 89 -24.54 -0.58 -1.48
N GLU A 90 -25.14 0.23 -0.61
CA GLU A 90 -26.59 0.25 -0.42
C GLU A 90 -27.31 0.74 -1.68
N THR A 91 -26.80 1.80 -2.32
CA THR A 91 -27.33 2.27 -3.61
C THR A 91 -27.34 1.17 -4.67
N ALA A 92 -26.26 0.39 -4.75
CA ALA A 92 -26.17 -0.73 -5.68
C ALA A 92 -27.18 -1.85 -5.35
N ARG A 93 -27.38 -2.18 -4.06
CA ARG A 93 -28.38 -3.15 -3.62
C ARG A 93 -29.80 -2.69 -3.94
N THR A 94 -30.15 -1.44 -3.65
CA THR A 94 -31.47 -0.88 -3.96
C THR A 94 -31.73 -0.88 -5.45
N THR A 95 -30.74 -0.46 -6.26
CA THR A 95 -30.86 -0.50 -7.73
C THR A 95 -31.13 -1.92 -8.25
N LEU A 96 -30.43 -2.92 -7.68
CA LEU A 96 -30.65 -4.32 -8.05
C LEU A 96 -32.05 -4.80 -7.65
N GLN A 97 -32.50 -4.48 -6.45
CA GLN A 97 -33.84 -4.84 -5.99
C GLN A 97 -34.95 -4.21 -6.86
N GLU A 98 -34.81 -2.94 -7.23
CA GLU A 98 -35.76 -2.27 -8.13
C GLU A 98 -35.81 -2.93 -9.52
N LEU A 99 -34.66 -3.34 -10.06
CA LEU A 99 -34.59 -4.08 -11.32
C LEU A 99 -35.29 -5.43 -11.21
N LEU A 100 -35.07 -6.15 -10.10
CA LEU A 100 -35.72 -7.44 -9.85
C LEU A 100 -37.24 -7.30 -9.72
N GLU A 101 -37.75 -6.33 -8.94
CA GLU A 101 -39.20 -6.13 -8.82
C GLU A 101 -39.83 -5.71 -10.15
N LYS A 102 -39.20 -4.81 -10.92
CA LYS A 102 -39.67 -4.46 -12.28
C LYS A 102 -39.71 -5.68 -13.21
N SER A 103 -38.70 -6.55 -13.14
CA SER A 103 -38.67 -7.78 -13.93
C SER A 103 -39.81 -8.72 -13.56
N LYS A 104 -40.09 -8.87 -12.26
CA LYS A 104 -41.17 -9.69 -11.72
C LYS A 104 -42.55 -9.15 -12.07
N GLU A 105 -42.76 -7.84 -12.01
CA GLU A 105 -44.00 -7.18 -12.45
C GLU A 105 -44.25 -7.43 -13.94
N ARG A 106 -43.23 -7.26 -14.79
CA ARG A 106 -43.33 -7.54 -16.23
C ARG A 106 -43.71 -8.99 -16.50
N VAL A 107 -43.01 -9.94 -15.88
CA VAL A 107 -43.28 -11.37 -16.05
C VAL A 107 -44.69 -11.72 -15.56
N SER A 108 -45.12 -11.17 -14.41
CA SER A 108 -46.47 -11.38 -13.86
C SER A 108 -47.56 -10.86 -14.80
N LYS A 109 -47.33 -9.72 -15.47
CA LYS A 109 -48.26 -9.19 -16.47
C LYS A 109 -48.39 -10.13 -17.66
N ILE A 110 -47.27 -10.60 -18.21
CA ILE A 110 -47.29 -11.53 -19.36
C ILE A 110 -48.00 -12.85 -18.98
N PHE A 111 -47.77 -13.37 -17.77
CA PHE A 111 -48.50 -14.54 -17.28
C PHE A 111 -50.01 -14.32 -17.24
N ARG A 112 -50.46 -13.17 -16.74
CA ARG A 112 -51.87 -12.82 -16.69
C ARG A 112 -52.48 -12.73 -18.09
N ASP A 113 -51.79 -12.08 -19.02
CA ASP A 113 -52.25 -11.92 -20.40
C ASP A 113 -52.37 -13.29 -21.09
N ILE A 114 -51.43 -14.21 -20.86
CA ILE A 114 -51.51 -15.60 -21.38
C ILE A 114 -52.70 -16.34 -20.75
N ALA A 115 -52.88 -16.24 -19.43
CA ALA A 115 -53.96 -16.92 -18.71
C ALA A 115 -55.36 -16.38 -19.07
N GLU A 116 -55.47 -15.09 -19.38
CA GLU A 116 -56.71 -14.46 -19.84
C GLU A 116 -57.04 -14.90 -21.26
N ASN A 117 -56.09 -14.84 -22.19
CA ASN A 117 -56.28 -15.30 -23.57
C ASN A 117 -56.64 -16.80 -23.64
N LEU A 118 -55.96 -17.66 -22.86
CA LEU A 118 -56.28 -19.10 -22.78
C LEU A 118 -57.72 -19.33 -22.33
N ARG A 119 -58.18 -18.58 -21.32
CA ARG A 119 -59.54 -18.71 -20.78
C ARG A 119 -60.59 -18.22 -21.77
N SER A 120 -60.37 -17.07 -22.39
CA SER A 120 -61.28 -16.51 -23.38
C SER A 120 -61.40 -17.41 -24.62
N SER A 121 -60.29 -17.95 -25.12
CA SER A 121 -60.31 -18.91 -26.23
C SER A 121 -60.98 -20.23 -25.85
N HIS A 122 -60.79 -20.72 -24.63
CA HIS A 122 -61.47 -21.92 -24.14
C HIS A 122 -62.98 -21.71 -23.95
N GLU A 123 -63.41 -20.57 -23.42
CA GLU A 123 -64.83 -20.22 -23.25
C GLU A 123 -65.54 -19.99 -24.60
N ALA A 124 -64.81 -19.49 -25.60
CA ALA A 124 -65.32 -19.28 -26.95
C ALA A 124 -65.20 -20.51 -27.87
N ASP A 125 -64.58 -21.60 -27.40
CA ASP A 125 -64.18 -22.77 -28.20
C ASP A 125 -63.39 -22.39 -29.47
N ASP A 126 -62.64 -21.28 -29.38
CA ASP A 126 -61.92 -20.62 -30.48
C ASP A 126 -60.41 -20.75 -30.24
N PHE A 127 -59.90 -21.96 -30.49
CA PHE A 127 -58.48 -22.27 -30.43
C PHE A 127 -58.09 -23.26 -31.51
N SER A 128 -56.86 -23.11 -32.02
CA SER A 128 -56.23 -24.04 -32.96
C SER A 128 -54.98 -24.68 -32.37
N GLU A 129 -54.47 -25.73 -33.03
CA GLU A 129 -53.18 -26.34 -32.73
C GLU A 129 -52.02 -25.32 -32.79
N ILE A 130 -52.16 -24.29 -33.62
CA ILE A 130 -51.20 -23.20 -33.76
C ILE A 130 -51.18 -22.33 -32.51
N ASP A 131 -52.35 -22.01 -31.95
CA ASP A 131 -52.47 -21.18 -30.74
C ASP A 131 -51.91 -21.91 -29.51
N LEU A 132 -52.18 -23.21 -29.41
CA LEU A 132 -51.62 -24.07 -28.37
C LEU A 132 -50.08 -24.13 -28.43
N ASP A 133 -49.50 -24.28 -29.62
CA ASP A 133 -48.04 -24.28 -29.79
C ASP A 133 -47.43 -22.91 -29.48
N GLN A 134 -48.09 -21.82 -29.87
CA GLN A 134 -47.66 -20.46 -29.55
C GLN A 134 -47.66 -20.17 -28.05
N TRP A 135 -48.72 -20.54 -27.31
CA TRP A 135 -48.76 -20.35 -25.86
C TRP A 135 -47.72 -21.22 -25.14
N LYS A 136 -47.53 -22.46 -25.60
CA LYS A 136 -46.51 -23.38 -25.06
C LYS A 136 -45.10 -22.85 -25.29
N LYS A 137 -44.84 -22.25 -26.45
CA LYS A 137 -43.56 -21.60 -26.77
C LYS A 137 -43.32 -20.36 -25.89
N LYS A 138 -44.31 -19.47 -25.76
CA LYS A 138 -44.22 -18.28 -24.89
C LYS A 138 -43.98 -18.64 -23.43
N LEU A 139 -44.64 -19.68 -22.91
CA LEU A 139 -44.41 -20.19 -21.55
C LEU A 139 -42.97 -20.68 -21.34
N LYS A 140 -42.40 -21.42 -22.32
CA LYS A 140 -41.00 -21.86 -22.26
C LYS A 140 -40.01 -20.70 -22.30
N GLU A 141 -40.27 -19.68 -23.13
CA GLU A 141 -39.42 -18.48 -23.22
C GLU A 141 -39.44 -17.68 -21.90
N LEU A 142 -40.62 -17.52 -21.28
CA LEU A 142 -40.78 -16.90 -19.96
C LEU A 142 -40.09 -17.69 -18.84
N GLN A 143 -40.21 -19.01 -18.87
CA GLN A 143 -39.56 -19.88 -17.88
C GLN A 143 -38.03 -19.72 -17.95
N ALA A 144 -37.47 -19.68 -19.16
CA ALA A 144 -36.04 -19.45 -19.36
C ALA A 144 -35.60 -18.04 -18.89
N GLU A 145 -36.46 -17.03 -19.01
CA GLU A 145 -36.19 -15.66 -18.55
C GLU A 145 -36.24 -15.52 -17.02
N ILE A 146 -37.04 -16.32 -16.33
CA ILE A 146 -37.06 -16.42 -14.86
C ILE A 146 -35.83 -17.19 -14.34
N GLU A 147 -35.49 -18.30 -15.00
CA GLU A 147 -34.35 -19.15 -14.63
C GLU A 147 -33.00 -18.48 -14.93
N SER A 148 -32.98 -17.50 -15.85
CA SER A 148 -31.80 -16.68 -16.15
C SER A 148 -32.14 -15.19 -16.03
N PRO A 149 -32.10 -14.62 -14.80
CA PRO A 149 -32.27 -13.18 -14.61
C PRO A 149 -31.13 -12.46 -15.31
N SER A 150 -31.38 -12.08 -16.56
CA SER A 150 -30.36 -11.56 -17.45
C SER A 150 -29.90 -10.17 -17.00
N SER A 151 -28.58 -10.03 -16.92
CA SER A 151 -27.79 -8.80 -17.19
C SER A 151 -27.54 -7.77 -16.08
N ALA A 152 -27.50 -8.15 -14.80
CA ALA A 152 -26.79 -7.33 -13.81
C ALA A 152 -25.28 -7.68 -13.83
N THR A 153 -24.51 -7.06 -14.71
CA THR A 153 -23.04 -7.13 -14.64
C THR A 153 -22.53 -6.13 -13.62
N LEU A 154 -21.82 -6.60 -12.59
CA LEU A 154 -21.12 -5.74 -11.64
C LEU A 154 -19.95 -5.06 -12.39
N ILE A 155 -20.10 -3.79 -12.74
CA ILE A 155 -19.03 -3.01 -13.35
C ILE A 155 -18.26 -2.29 -12.24
N GLU A 156 -17.11 -2.83 -11.89
CA GLU A 156 -16.20 -2.21 -10.93
C GLU A 156 -15.53 -0.98 -11.57
N ARG A 157 -16.01 0.22 -11.27
CA ARG A 157 -15.37 1.46 -11.72
C ARG A 157 -14.10 1.67 -10.90
N LYS A 158 -12.93 1.65 -11.55
CA LYS A 158 -11.58 1.87 -10.96
C LYS A 158 -11.36 3.22 -10.27
N ARG A 159 -12.35 4.11 -10.19
CA ARG A 159 -12.25 5.36 -9.43
C ARG A 159 -12.76 5.10 -8.02
N ALA A 160 -11.83 4.93 -7.10
CA ALA A 160 -12.13 4.63 -5.70
C ALA A 160 -13.06 5.70 -5.10
N PRO A 161 -14.12 5.32 -4.37
CA PRO A 161 -14.99 6.25 -3.64
C PRO A 161 -14.30 6.92 -2.44
N ILE A 162 -13.03 6.58 -2.19
CA ILE A 162 -12.25 7.05 -1.03
C ILE A 162 -10.92 7.62 -1.50
N TYR A 163 -10.58 8.78 -0.92
CA TYR A 163 -9.26 9.37 -0.99
C TYR A 163 -8.35 8.68 0.03
N LEU A 164 -7.20 8.15 -0.38
CA LEU A 164 -6.22 7.58 0.55
C LEU A 164 -5.55 8.71 1.35
N MET A 165 -5.61 8.65 2.68
CA MET A 165 -4.92 9.59 3.54
C MET A 165 -3.50 9.10 3.82
N LYS A 166 -2.51 9.96 3.56
CA LYS A 166 -1.10 9.70 3.87
C LYS A 166 -0.64 10.66 4.97
N LEU A 167 0.06 10.12 5.95
CA LEU A 167 0.74 10.89 6.97
C LEU A 167 2.16 11.18 6.50
N GLU A 168 2.48 12.45 6.33
CA GLU A 168 3.85 12.88 6.04
C GLU A 168 4.50 13.34 7.33
N VAL A 169 5.44 12.54 7.83
CA VAL A 169 6.25 12.88 9.00
C VAL A 169 7.44 13.70 8.53
N ASN A 170 7.58 14.88 9.13
CA ASN A 170 8.57 15.87 8.74
C ASN A 170 10.01 15.31 8.89
N ASP A 171 10.90 15.63 7.94
CA ASP A 171 12.23 15.01 7.85
C ASP A 171 13.15 15.33 9.04
N ALA A 172 12.85 16.40 9.79
CA ALA A 172 13.53 16.73 11.05
C ALA A 172 13.40 15.63 12.13
N PHE A 173 12.27 14.91 12.17
CA PHE A 173 12.06 13.81 13.11
C PHE A 173 12.87 12.55 12.77
N LYS A 174 13.23 12.37 11.48
CA LYS A 174 14.02 11.22 11.00
C LYS A 174 15.52 11.37 11.27
N ALA A 175 16.01 12.61 11.35
CA ALA A 175 17.42 12.90 11.62
C ALA A 175 17.80 12.60 13.09
N GLN A 176 16.90 12.88 14.04
CA GLN A 176 17.17 12.72 15.47
C GLN A 176 17.23 11.25 15.95
N GLN A 177 16.69 10.28 15.19
CA GLN A 177 16.75 8.85 15.53
C GLN A 177 18.06 8.17 15.11
N LYS A 178 18.92 8.81 14.31
CA LYS A 178 20.18 8.18 13.84
C LYS A 178 21.33 8.23 14.84
N GLU A 179 21.27 9.09 15.86
CA GLU A 179 22.39 9.27 16.81
C GLU A 179 22.27 8.47 18.10
N SER A 180 21.14 7.78 18.34
CA SER A 180 20.90 7.05 19.58
C SER A 180 20.31 5.66 19.34
N LYS A 181 21.17 4.69 18.97
CA LYS A 181 21.14 3.28 19.44
C LYS A 181 22.17 2.39 18.73
N GLY A 182 23.20 1.99 19.48
CA GLY A 182 23.86 0.70 19.30
C GLY A 182 23.07 -0.41 19.98
N SER A 183 23.25 -1.64 19.49
CA SER A 183 22.80 -2.93 20.06
C SER A 183 21.30 -3.28 19.96
N GLY A 184 21.01 -4.30 19.14
CA GLY A 184 20.14 -5.42 19.53
C GLY A 184 18.65 -5.36 19.16
N PHE A 185 18.29 -6.22 18.19
CA PHE A 185 16.97 -6.76 17.84
C PHE A 185 15.87 -5.86 17.22
N ALA A 186 15.63 -6.19 15.95
CA ALA A 186 14.33 -6.50 15.33
C ALA A 186 13.48 -5.38 14.69
N LYS A 187 13.11 -5.73 13.45
CA LYS A 187 11.83 -5.52 12.76
C LYS A 187 11.56 -4.23 11.98
N SER A 188 11.11 -4.51 10.76
CA SER A 188 10.14 -3.76 9.97
C SER A 188 10.68 -2.50 9.30
N SER A 189 11.58 -2.69 8.34
CA SER A 189 11.72 -1.74 7.24
C SER A 189 10.41 -1.73 6.46
N ASN A 190 9.57 -0.73 6.74
CA ASN A 190 8.33 -0.48 6.02
C ASN A 190 8.63 -0.34 4.53
N ASP A 191 8.16 -1.37 3.82
CA ASP A 191 7.58 -1.38 2.50
C ASP A 191 6.95 -0.01 2.19
N ALA A 192 7.76 0.91 1.67
CA ALA A 192 7.23 2.00 0.91
C ALA A 192 6.49 1.32 -0.25
N ASP A 193 5.17 1.45 -0.29
CA ASP A 193 4.31 1.01 -1.38
C ASP A 193 4.64 1.81 -2.65
N LEU A 194 5.86 1.61 -3.13
CA LEU A 194 6.34 1.97 -4.43
C LEU A 194 5.64 1.00 -5.36
N GLN A 195 4.41 1.35 -5.71
CA GLN A 195 3.63 0.57 -6.64
C GLN A 195 4.37 0.62 -7.98
N GLU A 196 5.02 -0.49 -8.32
CA GLU A 196 5.83 -0.62 -9.52
C GLU A 196 4.95 -0.43 -10.77
N LYS A 197 5.50 0.28 -11.76
CA LYS A 197 4.86 0.59 -13.03
C LYS A 197 5.78 0.19 -14.17
N PHE A 198 5.19 -0.28 -15.26
CA PHE A 198 5.92 -0.45 -16.49
C PHE A 198 6.31 0.93 -17.04
N LEU A 199 7.61 1.13 -17.30
CA LEU A 199 8.14 2.39 -17.80
C LEU A 199 8.67 2.23 -19.21
N GLU A 200 9.62 1.32 -19.38
CA GLU A 200 10.29 1.11 -20.66
C GLU A 200 9.78 -0.16 -21.32
N LYS A 201 9.73 -0.12 -22.66
CA LYS A 201 9.33 -1.24 -23.50
C LYS A 201 10.21 -1.40 -24.71
N LEU A 202 10.31 -2.64 -25.18
CA LEU A 202 10.91 -3.00 -26.45
C LEU A 202 10.01 -4.05 -27.14
N GLY A 203 9.66 -3.80 -28.40
CA GLY A 203 8.73 -4.64 -29.18
C GLY A 203 7.29 -4.14 -29.15
N ASP A 204 6.39 -4.93 -29.75
CA ASP A 204 4.98 -4.56 -30.01
C ASP A 204 4.09 -4.75 -28.77
N VAL A 205 4.28 -3.86 -27.80
CA VAL A 205 3.52 -3.83 -26.55
C VAL A 205 2.89 -2.48 -26.30
N HIS A 206 1.64 -2.52 -25.87
CA HIS A 206 0.90 -1.39 -25.38
C HIS A 206 0.99 -1.36 -23.86
N ILE A 207 1.45 -0.24 -23.28
CA ILE A 207 1.37 0.03 -21.84
C ILE A 207 0.24 1.04 -21.67
N SER A 208 -0.69 0.76 -20.75
CA SER A 208 -1.76 1.67 -20.40
C SER A 208 -1.23 3.01 -19.87
N THR A 209 -2.03 4.07 -19.99
CA THR A 209 -1.64 5.43 -19.57
C THR A 209 -1.26 5.53 -18.09
N ASP A 210 -1.81 4.65 -17.24
CA ASP A 210 -1.50 4.60 -15.80
C ASP A 210 -0.24 3.78 -15.46
N GLY A 211 0.31 3.05 -16.43
CA GLY A 211 1.54 2.25 -16.33
C GLY A 211 1.37 0.87 -15.69
N TYR A 212 0.15 0.43 -15.40
CA TYR A 212 -0.09 -0.82 -14.66
C TYR A 212 -0.47 -2.01 -15.53
N LEU A 213 -0.90 -1.79 -16.77
CA LEU A 213 -1.30 -2.85 -17.69
C LEU A 213 -0.40 -2.82 -18.92
N ALA A 214 0.25 -3.94 -19.19
CA ALA A 214 0.95 -4.16 -20.45
C ALA A 214 0.21 -5.24 -21.26
N THR A 215 0.01 -4.99 -22.55
CA THR A 215 -0.70 -5.87 -23.48
C THR A 215 0.14 -6.08 -24.72
N HIS A 216 0.44 -7.34 -25.02
CA HIS A 216 1.08 -7.74 -26.28
C HIS A 216 0.10 -7.54 -27.43
N VAL A 217 0.47 -6.78 -28.46
CA VAL A 217 -0.47 -6.29 -29.48
C VAL A 217 -0.49 -7.18 -30.73
N ASP A 218 0.62 -7.81 -31.11
CA ASP A 218 0.72 -8.62 -32.34
C ASP A 218 1.03 -10.10 -32.04
N ALA A 219 0.29 -11.03 -32.63
CA ALA A 219 0.56 -12.46 -32.52
C ALA A 219 1.78 -12.94 -33.32
N LYS A 220 2.35 -12.09 -34.19
CA LYS A 220 3.51 -12.41 -35.03
C LYS A 220 4.86 -11.94 -34.46
N SER A 221 4.86 -11.13 -33.40
CA SER A 221 6.10 -10.65 -32.77
C SER A 221 6.73 -11.74 -31.89
N GLU A 222 8.05 -11.94 -32.02
CA GLU A 222 8.80 -13.01 -31.34
C GLU A 222 8.86 -12.81 -29.81
N PHE A 223 9.26 -11.62 -29.35
CA PHE A 223 9.42 -11.28 -27.94
C PHE A 223 9.13 -9.81 -27.67
N VAL A 224 8.55 -9.56 -26.51
CA VAL A 224 8.37 -8.22 -25.95
C VAL A 224 9.11 -8.15 -24.62
N TYR A 225 9.71 -6.99 -24.36
CA TYR A 225 10.43 -6.73 -23.13
C TYR A 225 9.84 -5.51 -22.44
N LEU A 226 9.72 -5.59 -21.12
CA LEU A 226 9.19 -4.55 -20.26
C LEU A 226 10.14 -4.37 -19.08
N ARG A 227 10.37 -3.12 -18.69
CA ARG A 227 11.15 -2.76 -17.50
C ARG A 227 10.32 -1.91 -16.56
N GLY A 228 10.38 -2.23 -15.27
CA GLY A 228 9.82 -1.42 -14.20
C GLY A 228 10.51 -0.05 -14.10
N ARG A 229 9.87 0.87 -13.40
CA ARG A 229 10.40 2.22 -13.15
C ARG A 229 11.48 2.23 -12.07
N LEU A 230 11.38 1.31 -11.11
CA LEU A 230 12.15 1.42 -9.89
C LEU A 230 13.51 0.73 -10.02
N ALA A 231 14.48 1.27 -9.31
CA ALA A 231 15.78 0.64 -9.10
C ALA A 231 15.87 0.22 -7.64
N TYR A 232 16.28 -1.02 -7.41
CA TYR A 232 16.37 -1.63 -6.09
C TYR A 232 17.85 -1.80 -5.73
N SER A 233 18.28 -1.17 -4.64
CA SER A 233 19.70 -1.17 -4.23
C SER A 233 19.94 -1.61 -2.78
N ALA A 234 18.91 -1.62 -1.92
CA ALA A 234 19.01 -2.05 -0.54
C ALA A 234 17.63 -2.41 0.01
N GLY A 235 17.53 -3.46 0.85
CA GLY A 235 16.28 -3.87 1.50
C GLY A 235 15.51 -4.97 0.78
N CYS A 236 14.32 -5.29 1.27
CA CYS A 236 13.48 -6.36 0.74
C CYS A 236 12.18 -5.79 0.15
N TYR A 237 11.86 -6.17 -1.09
CA TYR A 237 10.74 -5.63 -1.86
C TYR A 237 9.86 -6.75 -2.39
N THR A 238 8.54 -6.54 -2.36
CA THR A 238 7.57 -7.48 -2.92
C THR A 238 6.83 -6.84 -4.09
N ILE A 239 6.99 -7.42 -5.28
CA ILE A 239 6.32 -6.99 -6.50
C ILE A 239 5.29 -8.06 -6.87
N ARG A 240 4.05 -7.65 -7.18
CA ARG A 240 2.97 -8.56 -7.56
C ARG A 240 2.54 -8.30 -9.00
N PHE A 241 2.46 -9.37 -9.79
CA PHE A 241 2.00 -9.35 -11.17
C PHE A 241 0.72 -10.16 -11.28
N LYS A 242 -0.34 -9.57 -11.83
CA LYS A 242 -1.57 -10.30 -12.16
C LYS A 242 -1.60 -10.60 -13.65
N ILE A 243 -1.83 -11.85 -14.00
CA ILE A 243 -1.97 -12.27 -15.40
C ILE A 243 -3.42 -12.08 -15.83
N GLU A 244 -3.75 -10.94 -16.43
CA GLU A 244 -5.15 -10.65 -16.86
C GLU A 244 -5.62 -11.58 -17.98
N ASN A 245 -4.72 -11.93 -18.92
CA ASN A 245 -5.03 -12.81 -20.03
C ASN A 245 -3.77 -13.59 -20.44
N PHE A 246 -3.93 -14.87 -20.76
CA PHE A 246 -2.85 -15.74 -21.20
C PHE A 246 -3.38 -16.75 -22.22
N LYS A 247 -2.73 -16.82 -23.38
CA LYS A 247 -3.04 -17.79 -24.44
C LYS A 247 -1.79 -18.61 -24.76
N ASN A 248 -1.94 -19.91 -24.97
CA ASN A 248 -0.82 -20.68 -25.54
C ASN A 248 -0.60 -20.24 -27.01
N PRO A 249 0.64 -20.18 -27.51
CA PRO A 249 1.88 -20.69 -26.91
C PRO A 249 2.73 -19.64 -26.17
N TYR A 250 2.15 -18.49 -25.76
CA TYR A 250 2.93 -17.42 -25.13
C TYR A 250 3.68 -17.90 -23.89
N ARG A 251 4.85 -17.30 -23.65
CA ARG A 251 5.67 -17.55 -22.46
C ARG A 251 5.93 -16.23 -21.77
N ILE A 252 5.83 -16.26 -20.45
CA ILE A 252 6.15 -15.10 -19.60
C ILE A 252 7.44 -15.42 -18.85
N PHE A 253 8.37 -14.48 -18.91
CA PHE A 253 9.57 -14.42 -18.10
C PHE A 253 9.42 -13.28 -17.09
N ILE A 254 9.74 -13.53 -15.83
CA ILE A 254 9.72 -12.54 -14.75
C ILE A 254 11.06 -12.61 -14.04
N GLY A 255 11.65 -11.44 -13.78
CA GLY A 255 12.95 -11.37 -13.16
C GLY A 255 13.36 -9.94 -12.84
N CYS A 256 14.63 -9.79 -12.47
CA CYS A 256 15.28 -8.50 -12.31
C CYS A 256 16.52 -8.43 -13.20
N MET A 257 16.93 -7.20 -13.51
CA MET A 257 18.15 -6.92 -14.26
C MET A 257 18.90 -5.74 -13.65
N SER A 258 20.21 -5.68 -13.89
CA SER A 258 21.02 -4.54 -13.46
C SER A 258 20.55 -3.25 -14.14
N SER A 259 20.41 -2.18 -13.37
CA SER A 259 20.08 -0.84 -13.88
C SER A 259 21.16 -0.23 -14.79
N LYS A 260 22.37 -0.82 -14.81
CA LYS A 260 23.50 -0.40 -15.65
C LYS A 260 23.43 -0.91 -17.08
N VAL A 261 22.44 -1.74 -17.41
CA VAL A 261 22.29 -2.35 -18.75
C VAL A 261 21.00 -1.87 -19.37
N ASP A 262 21.08 -1.43 -20.62
CA ASP A 262 19.90 -1.00 -21.38
C ASP A 262 19.02 -2.19 -21.78
N LEU A 263 17.72 -1.93 -21.90
CA LEU A 263 16.76 -2.92 -22.37
C LEU A 263 17.02 -3.24 -23.85
N LYS A 264 17.32 -4.50 -24.15
CA LYS A 264 17.62 -4.97 -25.50
C LYS A 264 17.08 -6.38 -25.75
N LYS A 265 17.07 -6.80 -27.02
CA LYS A 265 16.69 -8.18 -27.39
C LYS A 265 17.57 -9.19 -26.65
N ASP A 266 16.95 -10.29 -26.25
CA ASP A 266 17.56 -11.40 -25.50
C ASP A 266 18.20 -11.03 -24.15
N ILE A 267 17.75 -9.93 -23.52
CA ILE A 267 18.31 -9.48 -22.23
C ILE A 267 18.22 -10.53 -21.11
N PHE A 268 17.21 -11.41 -21.15
CA PHE A 268 17.06 -12.51 -20.18
C PHE A 268 18.18 -13.57 -20.27
N ARG A 269 18.96 -13.58 -21.36
CA ARG A 269 20.17 -14.39 -21.54
C ARG A 269 21.45 -13.66 -21.15
N SER A 270 21.36 -12.42 -20.67
CA SER A 270 22.51 -11.65 -20.20
C SER A 270 22.96 -12.13 -18.82
N SER A 271 24.26 -11.96 -18.53
CA SER A 271 24.79 -12.12 -17.17
C SER A 271 24.23 -11.10 -16.17
N ALA A 272 23.67 -10.00 -16.66
CA ALA A 272 23.07 -8.94 -15.86
C ALA A 272 21.59 -9.18 -15.50
N CYS A 273 21.02 -10.34 -15.86
CA CYS A 273 19.62 -10.68 -15.60
C CYS A 273 19.51 -11.97 -14.79
N VAL A 274 18.56 -11.98 -13.86
CA VAL A 274 18.11 -13.18 -13.15
C VAL A 274 16.60 -13.26 -13.23
N GLY A 275 16.05 -14.45 -13.42
CA GLY A 275 14.61 -14.61 -13.39
C GLY A 275 14.18 -16.02 -13.71
N TRP A 276 12.87 -16.20 -13.76
CA TRP A 276 12.25 -17.47 -14.12
C TRP A 276 11.29 -17.25 -15.27
N SER A 277 11.15 -18.28 -16.09
CA SER A 277 10.02 -18.42 -16.99
C SER A 277 9.21 -19.65 -16.60
N GLY A 278 7.97 -19.73 -17.08
CA GLY A 278 7.21 -20.98 -16.95
C GLY A 278 7.95 -22.20 -17.54
N TYR A 279 7.44 -23.40 -17.27
CA TYR A 279 7.99 -24.68 -17.75
C TYR A 279 9.35 -25.10 -17.14
N ASN A 280 9.57 -24.77 -15.87
CA ASN A 280 10.77 -25.13 -15.10
C ASN A 280 12.05 -24.64 -15.76
N GLN A 281 12.07 -23.35 -16.10
CA GLN A 281 13.26 -22.69 -16.63
C GLN A 281 13.63 -21.48 -15.78
N VAL A 282 14.85 -21.49 -15.24
CA VAL A 282 15.46 -20.37 -14.51
C VAL A 282 16.63 -19.85 -15.32
N TYR A 283 16.72 -18.52 -15.45
CA TYR A 283 17.85 -17.85 -16.08
C TYR A 283 18.66 -17.15 -15.00
N LYS A 284 19.94 -17.48 -14.90
CA LYS A 284 20.86 -16.87 -13.94
C LYS A 284 22.24 -16.73 -14.57
N ASN A 285 22.83 -15.53 -14.48
CA ASN A 285 24.15 -15.22 -15.01
C ASN A 285 24.32 -15.65 -16.48
N GLY A 286 23.29 -15.43 -17.30
CA GLY A 286 23.26 -15.77 -18.72
C GLY A 286 23.11 -17.26 -19.05
N THR A 287 22.93 -18.12 -18.05
CA THR A 287 22.71 -19.56 -18.24
C THR A 287 21.25 -19.92 -18.01
N CYS A 288 20.67 -20.74 -18.90
CA CYS A 288 19.34 -21.33 -18.71
C CYS A 288 19.47 -22.67 -18.01
N ILE A 289 18.79 -22.83 -16.88
CA ILE A 289 18.70 -24.07 -16.11
C ILE A 289 17.29 -24.62 -16.32
N SER A 290 17.17 -25.73 -17.04
CA SER A 290 15.89 -26.36 -17.41
C SER A 290 15.43 -27.48 -16.46
N ASP A 291 16.23 -27.80 -15.44
CA ASP A 291 15.93 -28.81 -14.43
C ASP A 291 15.87 -28.16 -13.05
N CYS A 292 14.83 -27.35 -12.86
CA CYS A 292 14.66 -26.52 -11.66
C CYS A 292 14.60 -27.35 -10.36
N GLN A 293 14.17 -28.62 -10.43
CA GLN A 293 14.07 -29.50 -9.27
C GLN A 293 15.44 -29.74 -8.61
N LYS A 294 16.52 -29.83 -9.39
CA LYS A 294 17.89 -29.95 -8.85
C LYS A 294 18.40 -28.70 -8.16
N THR A 295 17.77 -27.56 -8.42
CA THR A 295 18.10 -26.26 -7.85
C THR A 295 17.12 -25.81 -6.76
N GLY A 296 16.17 -26.67 -6.37
CA GLY A 296 15.15 -26.36 -5.37
C GLY A 296 14.05 -25.40 -5.86
N TYR A 297 13.97 -25.14 -7.16
CA TYR A 297 12.94 -24.30 -7.76
C TYR A 297 11.82 -25.17 -8.33
N TYR A 298 10.57 -24.76 -8.09
CA TYR A 298 9.38 -25.37 -8.69
C TYR A 298 8.64 -24.29 -9.47
N SER A 299 8.31 -24.54 -10.73
CA SER A 299 7.44 -23.64 -11.48
C SER A 299 6.25 -24.40 -12.04
N GLY A 300 5.05 -23.91 -11.71
CA GLY A 300 3.81 -24.36 -12.33
C GLY A 300 3.63 -23.77 -13.73
N LYS A 301 2.59 -24.21 -14.42
CA LYS A 301 2.11 -23.57 -15.64
C LYS A 301 1.46 -22.24 -15.28
N ILE A 302 1.94 -21.13 -15.84
CA ILE A 302 1.31 -19.81 -15.70
C ILE A 302 0.03 -19.78 -16.54
N GLN A 303 -1.05 -19.28 -15.96
CA GLN A 303 -2.38 -19.21 -16.55
C GLN A 303 -3.02 -17.83 -16.34
N ALA A 304 -4.13 -17.57 -17.03
CA ALA A 304 -4.92 -16.37 -16.79
C ALA A 304 -5.47 -16.39 -15.35
N ASN A 305 -5.53 -15.20 -14.75
CA ASN A 305 -5.87 -14.90 -13.36
C ASN A 305 -4.84 -15.31 -12.30
N ASP A 306 -3.69 -15.88 -12.68
CA ASP A 306 -2.60 -16.10 -11.72
C ASP A 306 -2.08 -14.77 -11.17
N VAL A 307 -1.73 -14.78 -9.88
CA VAL A 307 -1.01 -13.68 -9.22
C VAL A 307 0.39 -14.19 -8.85
N LEU A 308 1.39 -13.62 -9.49
CA LEU A 308 2.79 -13.96 -9.30
C LEU A 308 3.45 -12.95 -8.37
N GLN A 309 4.22 -13.43 -7.40
CA GLN A 309 4.93 -12.59 -6.44
C GLN A 309 6.44 -12.72 -6.66
N LEU A 310 7.10 -11.59 -6.90
CA LEU A 310 8.55 -11.46 -6.98
C LEU A 310 9.06 -10.77 -5.72
N ILE A 311 9.85 -11.49 -4.94
CA ILE A 311 10.51 -10.96 -3.75
C ILE A 311 11.97 -10.67 -4.10
N LEU A 312 12.38 -9.41 -3.98
CA LEU A 312 13.75 -8.96 -4.20
C LEU A 312 14.36 -8.66 -2.84
N ASP A 313 15.34 -9.46 -2.43
CA ASP A 313 16.15 -9.21 -1.24
C ASP A 313 17.50 -8.65 -1.67
N CYS A 314 17.72 -7.36 -1.43
CA CYS A 314 18.93 -6.60 -1.79
C CYS A 314 19.81 -6.35 -0.55
N THR A 315 19.92 -7.34 0.34
CA THR A 315 20.79 -7.29 1.53
C THR A 315 22.26 -7.61 1.24
#